data_AF-K9T5I9-F1
#
_entry.id   AF-K9T5I9-F1
#
_cell.length_a   1.000
_cell.length_b   1.000
_cell.length_c   1.000
_cell.angle_alpha   90.00
_cell.angle_beta   90.00
_cell.angle_gamma   90.00
#
_symmetry.space_group_name_H-M   'P 1'
#
loop_
_entity.id
_entity.type
_entity.pdbx_description
1 polymer ?
#
loop_
_entity_poly.entity_id
_entity_poly.type
_entity_poly.pdbx_seq_one_letter_code
_entity_poly.pdbx_strand_id
1 'polypeptide(L)'
;MPYNRVKIVGIAFGLMLTSLSCQSASSAPLARSQVSQQPATAASSQPISLRDRFETYYSSVLGQTRTYRVVLPPGCESSPEKRYPVIFLLHGGSRDETDWFKKGDALSTLQQLYCDQKLLPSMIITPDGNDLRGRSRYRDPQYIDGPNGKVSTAISFTNARILGDWWTLFRSVGRC
;
A
#
# COMPACT_ATOMS: atom_id res chain seq x y z
N MET A 1 -32.40 -57.05 -17.67
CA MET A 1 -32.65 -55.72 -18.27
C MET A 1 -31.33 -54.94 -18.25
N PRO A 2 -30.96 -54.20 -19.31
CA PRO A 2 -29.93 -54.66 -20.24
C PRO A 2 -28.53 -54.06 -20.07
N TYR A 3 -27.55 -54.89 -20.44
CA TYR A 3 -26.16 -54.55 -20.76
C TYR A 3 -26.11 -53.84 -22.13
N ASN A 4 -25.49 -52.67 -22.20
CA ASN A 4 -25.32 -51.93 -23.45
C ASN A 4 -24.05 -52.40 -24.18
N ARG A 5 -24.23 -52.90 -25.41
CA ARG A 5 -23.16 -53.23 -26.35
C ARG A 5 -22.72 -51.98 -27.10
N VAL A 6 -21.42 -51.73 -27.22
CA VAL A 6 -20.89 -50.94 -28.35
C VAL A 6 -19.69 -51.68 -28.95
N LYS A 7 -19.73 -51.77 -30.27
CA LYS A 7 -18.95 -52.63 -31.15
C LYS A 7 -17.60 -52.00 -31.45
N ILE A 8 -16.55 -52.83 -31.43
CA ILE A 8 -15.23 -52.53 -31.99
C ILE A 8 -15.39 -52.43 -33.51
N VAL A 9 -15.00 -51.30 -34.09
CA VAL A 9 -14.85 -51.12 -35.54
C VAL A 9 -13.41 -50.69 -35.77
N GLY A 10 -12.61 -51.61 -36.30
CA GLY A 10 -11.29 -51.31 -36.84
C GLY A 10 -11.43 -50.78 -38.26
N ILE A 11 -10.71 -49.70 -38.59
CA ILE A 11 -10.55 -49.24 -39.97
C ILE A 11 -9.07 -48.93 -40.22
N ALA A 12 -8.66 -49.41 -41.39
CA ALA A 12 -7.33 -49.60 -41.93
C ALA A 12 -6.43 -48.35 -42.01
N PHE A 13 -5.14 -48.62 -41.85
CA PHE A 13 -4.02 -47.80 -42.30
C PHE A 13 -4.09 -47.62 -43.83
N GLY A 14 -4.29 -46.38 -44.28
CA GLY A 14 -4.16 -45.98 -45.68
C GLY A 14 -2.91 -45.13 -45.87
N LEU A 15 -1.87 -45.75 -46.43
CA LEU A 15 -0.65 -45.08 -46.89
C LEU A 15 -0.96 -44.40 -48.23
N MET A 16 -1.01 -43.06 -48.27
CA MET A 16 -1.18 -42.29 -49.51
C MET A 16 0.06 -41.40 -49.68
N LEU A 17 0.97 -41.86 -50.56
CA LEU A 17 2.04 -41.06 -51.12
C LEU A 17 1.42 -40.06 -52.10
N THR A 18 1.55 -38.77 -51.82
CA THR A 18 1.38 -37.72 -52.83
C THR A 18 2.65 -36.89 -52.89
N SER A 19 3.37 -37.03 -54.01
CA SER A 19 4.51 -36.21 -54.39
C SER A 19 4.06 -34.78 -54.70
N LEU A 20 4.53 -33.81 -53.92
CA LEU A 20 4.40 -32.40 -54.25
C LEU A 20 5.80 -31.83 -54.49
N SER A 21 6.09 -31.51 -55.76
CA SER A 21 7.33 -30.87 -56.17
C SER A 21 7.23 -29.34 -56.02
N CYS A 22 8.31 -28.79 -55.47
CA CYS A 22 8.86 -27.43 -55.59
C CYS A 22 7.93 -26.20 -55.53
N GLN A 23 8.15 -25.37 -54.50
CA GLN A 23 8.29 -23.94 -54.74
C GLN A 23 9.40 -23.32 -53.88
N SER A 24 10.24 -22.56 -54.55
CA SER A 24 11.44 -21.87 -54.07
C SER A 24 11.13 -20.86 -52.96
N ALA A 25 12.02 -20.80 -51.97
CA ALA A 25 11.98 -19.83 -50.89
C ALA A 25 12.29 -18.42 -51.44
N SER A 26 11.29 -17.54 -51.44
CA SER A 26 11.47 -16.10 -51.61
C SER A 26 11.66 -15.48 -50.22
N SER A 27 12.86 -14.95 -49.96
CA SER A 27 13.19 -14.24 -48.73
C SER A 27 12.40 -12.94 -48.66
N ALA A 28 11.34 -12.91 -47.86
CA ALA A 28 10.69 -11.67 -47.47
C ALA A 28 11.67 -10.82 -46.65
N PRO A 29 11.75 -9.49 -46.86
CA PRO A 29 12.58 -8.63 -46.03
C PRO A 29 12.07 -8.65 -44.59
N LEU A 30 12.98 -8.63 -43.63
CA LEU A 30 12.69 -8.35 -42.22
C LEU A 30 12.03 -6.97 -42.14
N ALA A 31 10.69 -6.96 -42.14
CA ALA A 31 9.92 -5.80 -41.74
C ALA A 31 10.25 -5.56 -40.27
N ARG A 32 11.12 -4.57 -40.03
CA ARG A 32 11.41 -4.04 -38.71
C ARG A 32 10.06 -3.68 -38.07
N SER A 33 9.63 -4.46 -37.09
CA SER A 33 8.48 -4.12 -36.26
C SER A 33 8.73 -2.73 -35.68
N GLN A 34 8.13 -1.72 -36.30
CA GLN A 34 7.97 -0.43 -35.69
C GLN A 34 6.98 -0.67 -34.56
N VAL A 35 7.53 -0.92 -33.36
CA VAL A 35 6.79 -0.73 -32.13
C VAL A 35 6.28 0.70 -32.22
N SER A 36 4.99 0.82 -32.48
CA SER A 36 4.27 2.09 -32.43
C SER A 36 4.49 2.65 -31.04
N GLN A 37 5.46 3.55 -30.90
CA GLN A 37 5.59 4.43 -29.75
C GLN A 37 4.41 5.40 -29.84
N GLN A 38 3.22 4.90 -29.50
CA GLN A 38 2.16 5.75 -29.01
C GLN A 38 2.73 6.42 -27.77
N PRO A 39 2.89 7.76 -27.73
CA PRO A 39 3.31 8.40 -26.50
C PRO A 39 2.24 8.07 -25.47
N ALA A 40 2.64 7.37 -24.40
CA ALA A 40 1.85 7.33 -23.19
C ALA A 40 1.59 8.80 -22.84
N THR A 41 0.34 9.21 -22.89
CA THR A 41 -0.10 10.54 -22.47
C THR A 41 0.56 10.81 -21.13
N ALA A 42 1.49 11.78 -21.11
CA ALA A 42 2.24 12.15 -19.93
C ALA A 42 1.23 12.46 -18.82
N ALA A 43 1.17 11.58 -17.82
CA ALA A 43 0.44 11.85 -16.60
C ALA A 43 0.95 13.19 -16.05
N SER A 44 0.02 14.11 -15.81
CA SER A 44 0.21 15.43 -15.23
C SER A 44 1.48 15.54 -14.36
N SER A 45 2.49 16.25 -14.85
CA SER A 45 3.80 16.42 -14.21
C SER A 45 3.79 17.37 -13.01
N GLN A 46 2.63 17.63 -12.40
CA GLN A 46 2.54 18.45 -11.21
C GLN A 46 2.76 17.55 -9.99
N PRO A 47 3.74 17.88 -9.11
CA PRO A 47 4.01 17.07 -7.94
C PRO A 47 2.75 17.02 -7.06
N ILE A 48 2.32 15.81 -6.70
CA ILE A 48 1.22 15.62 -5.76
C ILE A 48 1.61 16.27 -4.44
N SER A 49 0.91 17.34 -4.06
CA SER A 49 1.09 17.97 -2.74
C SER A 49 0.26 17.20 -1.72
N LEU A 50 0.94 16.66 -0.70
CA LEU A 50 0.30 15.96 0.41
C LEU A 50 0.18 16.91 1.59
N ARG A 51 -0.99 16.89 2.25
CA ARG A 51 -1.19 17.61 3.51
C ARG A 51 -0.89 16.69 4.67
N ASP A 52 -0.24 17.24 5.67
CA ASP A 52 0.06 16.56 6.91
C ASP A 52 -0.11 17.50 8.10
N ARG A 53 -0.36 16.93 9.27
CA ARG A 53 -0.50 17.68 10.53
C ARG A 53 -0.10 16.85 11.72
N PHE A 54 0.26 17.52 12.80
CA PHE A 54 0.46 16.91 14.11
C PHE A 54 -0.83 17.04 14.91
N GLU A 55 -1.18 15.96 15.58
CA GLU A 55 -2.35 15.85 16.44
C GLU A 55 -1.95 15.24 17.77
N THR A 56 -2.79 15.40 18.77
CA THR A 56 -2.55 14.83 20.10
C THR A 56 -3.76 14.08 20.62
N TYR A 57 -3.52 13.10 21.49
CA TYR A 57 -4.56 12.39 22.22
C TYR A 57 -4.06 12.03 23.62
N TYR A 58 -4.98 11.91 24.58
CA TYR A 58 -4.65 11.42 25.91
C TYR A 58 -4.65 9.89 25.92
N SER A 59 -3.52 9.28 26.28
CA SER A 59 -3.41 7.82 26.44
C SER A 59 -3.76 7.44 27.87
N SER A 60 -4.90 6.80 28.08
CA SER A 60 -5.27 6.26 29.39
C SER A 60 -4.34 5.14 29.85
N VAL A 61 -3.75 4.39 28.91
CA VAL A 61 -2.81 3.29 29.19
C VAL A 61 -1.48 3.82 29.73
N LEU A 62 -1.02 4.96 29.22
CA LEU A 62 0.24 5.58 29.64
C LEU A 62 0.04 6.75 30.61
N GLY A 63 -1.20 7.18 30.86
CA GLY A 63 -1.53 8.29 31.73
C GLY A 63 -1.06 9.67 31.24
N GLN A 64 -0.74 9.84 29.96
CA GLN A 64 -0.16 11.07 29.41
C GLN A 64 -0.67 11.40 28.00
N THR A 65 -0.59 12.68 27.62
CA THR A 65 -0.85 13.12 26.24
C THR A 65 0.28 12.68 25.32
N ARG A 66 -0.09 12.21 24.14
CA ARG A 66 0.80 11.65 23.13
C ARG A 66 0.56 12.37 21.81
N THR A 67 1.63 12.52 21.03
CA THR A 67 1.59 13.17 19.71
C THR A 67 1.62 12.10 18.62
N TYR A 68 0.95 12.38 17.51
CA TYR A 68 1.10 11.62 16.28
C TYR A 68 1.06 12.57 15.09
N ARG A 69 1.67 12.17 13.98
CA ARG A 69 1.54 12.87 12.70
C ARG A 69 0.61 12.07 11.79
N VAL A 70 -0.23 12.79 11.06
CA VAL A 70 -1.12 12.24 10.04
C VAL A 70 -0.76 12.84 8.69
N VAL A 71 -0.75 12.01 7.64
CA VAL A 71 -0.71 12.44 6.25
C VAL A 71 -2.02 12.04 5.59
N LEU A 72 -2.67 13.00 4.96
CA LEU A 72 -3.93 12.79 4.27
C LEU A 72 -3.69 12.25 2.85
N PRO A 73 -4.56 11.36 2.36
CA PRO A 73 -4.51 10.92 0.97
C PRO A 73 -4.79 12.08 0.00
N PRO A 74 -4.26 12.03 -1.23
CA PRO A 74 -4.57 13.01 -2.26
C PRO A 74 -6.08 13.14 -2.49
N GLY A 75 -6.58 14.38 -2.55
CA GLY A 75 -7.98 14.67 -2.83
C GLY A 75 -8.96 14.32 -1.70
N CYS A 76 -8.47 14.00 -0.48
CA CYS A 76 -9.32 13.65 0.66
C CYS A 76 -10.44 14.68 0.87
N GLU A 77 -10.10 15.97 0.89
CA GLU A 77 -11.01 17.10 1.15
C GLU A 77 -12.18 17.23 0.19
N SER A 78 -12.02 16.77 -1.04
CA SER A 78 -13.09 16.82 -2.05
C SER A 78 -14.07 15.66 -1.92
N SER A 79 -13.85 14.72 -0.99
CA SER A 79 -14.68 13.52 -0.82
C SER A 79 -14.83 13.17 0.67
N PRO A 80 -15.57 13.97 1.45
CA PRO A 80 -15.68 13.82 2.90
C PRO A 80 -16.32 12.49 3.35
N GLU A 81 -17.14 11.87 2.50
CA GLU A 81 -17.77 10.58 2.81
C GLU A 81 -16.91 9.36 2.43
N LYS A 82 -15.84 9.58 1.64
CA LYS A 82 -14.98 8.49 1.16
C LYS A 82 -14.14 7.94 2.30
N ARG A 83 -14.12 6.62 2.43
CA ARG A 83 -13.26 5.91 3.38
C ARG A 83 -11.92 5.60 2.72
N TYR A 84 -10.85 5.77 3.50
CA TYR A 84 -9.49 5.46 3.08
C TYR A 84 -8.90 4.40 4.01
N PRO A 85 -8.11 3.45 3.49
CA PRO A 85 -7.31 2.57 4.32
C PRO A 85 -6.31 3.39 5.14
N VAL A 86 -5.98 2.88 6.34
CA VAL A 86 -5.06 3.55 7.28
C VAL A 86 -3.80 2.70 7.44
N ILE A 87 -2.64 3.33 7.31
CA ILE A 87 -1.34 2.71 7.49
C ILE A 87 -0.67 3.34 8.70
N PHE A 88 -0.37 2.52 9.71
CA PHE A 88 0.41 2.93 10.88
C PHE A 88 1.89 2.65 10.63
N LEU A 89 2.72 3.69 10.69
CA LEU A 89 4.17 3.59 10.54
C LEU A 89 4.84 3.86 11.90
N LEU A 90 5.33 2.79 12.52
CA LEU A 90 5.99 2.86 13.83
C LEU A 90 7.48 3.14 13.68
N HIS A 91 8.01 4.06 14.49
CA HIS A 91 9.43 4.38 14.50
C HIS A 91 10.24 3.32 15.27
N GLY A 92 11.55 3.30 15.06
CA GLY A 92 12.48 2.45 15.81
C GLY A 92 12.78 2.95 17.22
N GLY A 93 13.70 2.25 17.91
CA GLY A 93 14.19 2.62 19.25
C GLY A 93 14.64 4.07 19.36
N SER A 94 14.26 4.77 20.44
CA SER A 94 14.76 6.13 20.76
C SER A 94 14.42 7.21 19.72
N ARG A 95 13.30 7.04 19.02
CA ARG A 95 12.79 7.95 17.99
C ARG A 95 11.39 8.45 18.35
N ASP A 96 10.72 9.14 17.45
CA ASP A 96 9.40 9.72 17.69
C ASP A 96 8.56 9.76 16.40
N GLU A 97 7.37 10.37 16.47
CA GLU A 97 6.42 10.49 15.38
C GLU A 97 6.99 11.14 14.10
N THR A 98 8.14 11.82 14.20
CA THR A 98 8.74 12.55 13.09
C THR A 98 9.77 11.73 12.30
N ASP A 99 10.20 10.57 12.80
CA ASP A 99 11.40 9.88 12.31
C ASP A 99 11.30 9.42 10.86
N TRP A 100 10.16 8.83 10.48
CA TRP A 100 9.89 8.39 9.11
C TRP A 100 9.99 9.53 8.10
N PHE A 101 9.58 10.74 8.47
CA PHE A 101 9.61 11.89 7.58
C PHE A 101 10.95 12.62 7.58
N LYS A 102 11.61 12.71 8.74
CA LYS A 102 12.89 13.42 8.85
C LYS A 102 14.07 12.59 8.35
N LYS A 103 14.05 11.27 8.56
CA LYS A 103 15.16 10.37 8.22
C LYS A 103 14.85 9.45 7.05
N GLY A 104 13.61 8.99 6.96
CA GLY A 104 13.17 8.08 5.91
C GLY A 104 12.66 8.77 4.66
N ASP A 105 12.57 10.10 4.64
CA ASP A 105 11.97 10.88 3.55
C ASP A 105 10.62 10.31 3.07
N ALA A 106 9.79 9.92 4.04
CA ALA A 106 8.53 9.26 3.76
C ALA A 106 7.59 10.16 2.93
N LEU A 107 7.67 11.49 3.05
CA LEU A 107 6.80 12.39 2.30
C LEU A 107 7.04 12.26 0.79
N SER A 108 8.29 12.39 0.33
CA SER A 108 8.62 12.26 -1.09
C SER A 108 8.38 10.85 -1.61
N THR A 109 8.64 9.83 -0.79
CA THR A 109 8.31 8.43 -1.14
C THR A 109 6.81 8.26 -1.37
N LEU A 110 5.96 8.78 -0.47
CA LEU A 110 4.51 8.70 -0.61
C LEU A 110 4.02 9.47 -1.84
N GLN A 111 4.56 10.67 -2.10
CA GLN A 111 4.25 11.44 -3.30
C GLN A 111 4.56 10.65 -4.56
N GLN A 112 5.74 10.06 -4.65
CA GLN A 112 6.14 9.24 -5.80
C GLN A 112 5.24 8.00 -5.95
N LEU A 113 4.94 7.30 -4.86
CA LEU A 113 4.06 6.13 -4.90
C LEU A 113 2.64 6.49 -5.38
N TYR A 114 2.12 7.66 -5.01
CA TYR A 114 0.85 8.14 -5.52
C TYR A 114 0.92 8.58 -6.99
N CYS A 115 2.00 9.25 -7.41
CA CYS A 115 2.22 9.62 -8.81
C CYS A 115 2.29 8.38 -9.70
N ASP A 116 3.03 7.36 -9.26
CA ASP A 116 3.22 6.08 -9.96
C ASP A 116 2.02 5.14 -9.82
N GLN A 117 0.99 5.52 -9.04
CA GLN A 117 -0.18 4.68 -8.74
C GLN A 117 0.17 3.32 -8.10
N LYS A 118 1.30 3.26 -7.38
CA LYS A 118 1.79 2.06 -6.67
C LYS A 118 1.24 1.93 -5.25
N LEU A 119 0.64 3.00 -4.72
CA LEU A 119 -0.03 3.00 -3.43
C LEU A 119 -1.46 3.53 -3.63
N LEU A 120 -2.45 2.78 -3.14
CA LEU A 120 -3.82 3.28 -3.09
C LEU A 120 -3.89 4.48 -2.14
N PRO A 121 -4.68 5.54 -2.46
CA PRO A 121 -4.89 6.67 -1.55
C PRO A 121 -5.19 6.17 -0.14
N SER A 122 -4.27 6.43 0.79
CA SER A 122 -4.31 5.93 2.15
C SER A 122 -3.94 7.05 3.13
N MET A 123 -4.48 6.97 4.34
CA MET A 123 -4.08 7.83 5.43
C MET A 123 -2.88 7.20 6.13
N ILE A 124 -1.82 7.99 6.33
CA ILE A 124 -0.60 7.51 7.00
C ILE A 124 -0.54 8.13 8.38
N ILE A 125 -0.29 7.32 9.40
CA ILE A 125 -0.25 7.75 10.79
C ILE A 125 1.06 7.28 11.43
N THR A 126 1.86 8.21 11.94
CA THR A 126 3.07 7.92 12.71
C THR A 126 2.87 8.39 14.16
N PRO A 127 2.55 7.51 15.11
CA PRO A 127 2.42 7.89 16.52
C PRO A 127 3.78 7.92 17.24
N ASP A 128 3.88 8.68 18.33
CA ASP A 128 4.92 8.47 19.34
C ASP A 128 4.68 7.12 20.02
N GLY A 129 5.61 6.20 19.82
CA GLY A 129 5.60 4.83 20.33
C GLY A 129 6.48 4.59 21.57
N ASN A 130 7.01 5.63 22.23
CA ASN A 130 7.85 5.44 23.42
C ASN A 130 7.03 5.13 24.69
N ASP A 131 7.61 4.46 25.69
CA ASP A 131 6.98 4.37 27.01
C ASP A 131 7.32 5.56 27.91
N LEU A 132 7.10 5.46 29.22
CA LEU A 132 7.40 6.53 30.18
C LEU A 132 8.90 6.85 30.30
N ARG A 133 9.80 6.02 29.73
CA ARG A 133 11.24 6.32 29.66
C ARG A 133 11.58 7.32 28.55
N GLY A 134 10.65 7.57 27.63
CA GLY A 134 10.86 8.46 26.49
C GLY A 134 11.92 7.95 25.51
N ARG A 135 12.63 8.88 24.86
CA ARG A 135 13.52 8.61 23.71
C ARG A 135 14.95 8.21 24.10
N SER A 136 15.19 7.73 25.32
CA SER A 136 16.56 7.47 25.80
C SER A 136 17.09 6.13 25.31
N ARG A 137 18.20 6.17 24.55
CA ARG A 137 18.93 4.99 24.05
C ARG A 137 19.51 4.08 25.13
N TYR A 138 19.62 4.57 26.36
CA TYR A 138 20.29 3.87 27.45
C TYR A 138 19.35 3.09 28.37
N ARG A 139 18.02 3.20 28.19
CA ARG A 139 17.05 2.52 29.07
C ARG A 139 16.36 1.32 28.42
N ASP A 140 16.89 0.78 27.33
CA ASP A 140 16.14 -0.16 26.49
C ASP A 140 16.65 -1.61 26.45
N PRO A 141 16.31 -2.43 27.46
CA PRO A 141 16.26 -3.88 27.29
C PRO A 141 14.82 -4.44 27.20
N GLN A 142 13.79 -3.60 27.32
CA GLN A 142 12.39 -4.05 27.43
C GLN A 142 11.45 -3.11 26.67
N TYR A 143 11.61 -2.97 25.35
CA TYR A 143 10.96 -1.92 24.56
C TYR A 143 9.43 -2.04 24.43
N ILE A 144 8.83 -3.22 24.64
CA ILE A 144 7.43 -3.47 24.28
C ILE A 144 6.45 -3.34 25.45
N ASP A 145 6.75 -3.95 26.59
CA ASP A 145 5.96 -3.84 27.81
C ASP A 145 6.91 -4.05 28.99
N GLY A 146 6.70 -3.28 30.07
CA GLY A 146 7.50 -3.41 31.26
C GLY A 146 7.02 -2.50 32.39
N PRO A 147 7.84 -2.38 33.46
CA PRO A 147 7.50 -1.55 34.62
C PRO A 147 7.25 -0.07 34.30
N ASN A 148 7.73 0.39 33.13
CA ASN A 148 7.65 1.79 32.70
C ASN A 148 6.55 2.05 31.67
N GLY A 149 5.67 1.08 31.41
CA GLY A 149 4.53 1.26 30.52
C GLY A 149 4.18 0.02 29.72
N LYS A 150 2.93 0.00 29.24
CA LYS A 150 2.40 -1.06 28.39
C LYS A 150 2.28 -0.57 26.96
N VAL A 151 3.39 -0.50 26.22
CA VAL A 151 3.41 0.13 24.88
C VAL A 151 2.64 -0.69 23.87
N SER A 152 2.71 -2.02 23.92
CA SER A 152 1.95 -2.87 23.00
C SER A 152 0.44 -2.60 23.11
N THR A 153 -0.02 -2.48 24.36
CA THR A 153 -1.39 -2.14 24.71
C THR A 153 -1.69 -0.72 24.27
N ALA A 154 -0.81 0.24 24.61
CA ALA A 154 -1.00 1.64 24.26
C ALA A 154 -1.12 1.82 22.74
N ILE A 155 -0.25 1.22 21.92
CA ILE A 155 -0.32 1.27 20.45
C ILE A 155 -1.64 0.66 19.96
N SER A 156 -2.04 -0.49 20.49
CA SER A 156 -3.30 -1.13 20.10
C SER A 156 -4.52 -0.25 20.40
N PHE A 157 -4.58 0.32 21.62
CA PHE A 157 -5.63 1.27 22.01
C PHE A 157 -5.54 2.58 21.25
N THR A 158 -4.34 3.03 20.89
CA THR A 158 -4.10 4.23 20.09
C THR A 158 -4.65 4.04 18.69
N ASN A 159 -4.40 2.88 18.07
CA ASN A 159 -4.95 2.57 16.75
C ASN A 159 -6.48 2.63 16.80
N ALA A 160 -7.11 2.01 17.81
CA ALA A 160 -8.56 2.07 17.99
C ALA A 160 -9.07 3.50 18.27
N ARG A 161 -8.35 4.25 19.11
CA ARG A 161 -8.74 5.61 19.52
C ARG A 161 -8.60 6.60 18.38
N ILE A 162 -7.47 6.59 17.68
CA ILE A 162 -7.27 7.40 16.47
C ILE A 162 -8.35 7.05 15.46
N LEU A 163 -8.60 5.77 15.17
CA LEU A 163 -9.68 5.39 14.25
C LEU A 163 -11.07 5.88 14.72
N GLY A 164 -11.36 5.87 16.04
CA GLY A 164 -12.63 6.31 16.61
C GLY A 164 -12.81 7.84 16.71
N ASP A 165 -11.77 8.56 17.14
CA ASP A 165 -11.76 10.02 17.21
C ASP A 165 -11.82 10.60 15.79
N TRP A 166 -11.05 10.04 14.85
CA TRP A 166 -11.17 10.40 13.45
C TRP A 166 -12.55 10.08 12.90
N TRP A 167 -13.14 8.92 13.20
CA TRP A 167 -14.50 8.62 12.79
C TRP A 167 -15.52 9.67 13.24
N THR A 168 -15.37 10.16 14.47
CA THR A 168 -16.27 11.16 15.07
C THR A 168 -16.02 12.54 14.46
N LEU A 169 -14.76 12.95 14.31
CA LEU A 169 -14.34 14.21 13.69
C LEU A 169 -14.76 14.27 12.20
N PHE A 170 -14.61 13.16 11.47
CA PHE A 170 -15.02 13.03 10.06
C PHE A 170 -16.51 13.23 9.83
N ARG A 171 -17.36 12.87 10.80
CA ARG A 171 -18.81 13.08 10.68
C ARG A 171 -19.24 14.47 11.13
N SER A 172 -18.61 15.05 12.14
CA SER A 172 -19.06 16.32 12.71
C SER A 172 -18.58 17.53 11.93
N VAL A 173 -17.47 17.39 11.20
CA VAL A 173 -16.89 18.46 10.39
C VAL A 173 -16.68 17.86 9.01
N GLY A 174 -17.43 18.30 8.01
CA GLY A 174 -17.24 17.91 6.59
C GLY A 174 -15.91 18.44 6.01
N ARG A 175 -14.83 18.34 6.79
CA ARG A 175 -13.47 18.75 6.47
C ARG A 175 -12.61 17.51 6.67
N CYS A 176 -12.03 17.05 5.58
CA CYS A 176 -10.84 16.21 5.68
C CYS A 176 -9.68 17.04 6.25
#